data_AF-A0A7C4MFX3-F1
#
_entry.id   AF-A0A7C4MFX3-F1
#
_cell.length_a   1.000
_cell.length_b   1.000
_cell.length_c   1.000
_cell.angle_alpha   90.00
_cell.angle_beta   90.00
_cell.angle_gamma   90.00
#
_symmetry.space_group_name_H-M   'P 1'
#
loop_
_entity.id
_entity.type
_entity.pdbx_description
1 polymer ?
#
loop_
_entity_poly.entity_id
_entity_poly.type
_entity_poly.pdbx_seq_one_letter_code
_entity_poly.pdbx_strand_id
1 'polypeptide(L)'
;MARYLAAHSEACSGCKTCQLICALIHFKENNPKKGAIIVKSNLPEPGFKITTCTQCGVCASVCPVEAIYEENGVYKIDRGKCIGCYACVSACPEEAMVRHPAETAPIKCDLCGECIPYCGLNVLYIAQV
;
A
#
# COMPACT_ATOMS: atom_id res chain seq x y z
N MET A 1 16.70 -1.86 11.32
CA MET A 1 16.42 -0.59 10.61
C MET A 1 15.12 -0.77 9.85
N ALA A 2 14.12 0.06 10.14
CA ALA A 2 12.79 -0.08 9.53
C ALA A 2 12.85 0.44 8.09
N ARG A 3 12.26 -0.29 7.14
CA ARG A 3 12.26 0.07 5.71
C ARG A 3 10.83 0.23 5.22
N TYR A 4 10.58 1.23 4.39
CA TYR A 4 9.26 1.47 3.82
C TYR A 4 9.35 2.14 2.46
N LEU A 5 8.25 2.06 1.69
CA LEU A 5 8.11 2.75 0.42
C LEU A 5 7.77 4.21 0.69
N ALA A 6 8.61 5.13 0.22
CA ALA A 6 8.41 6.56 0.31
C ALA A 6 8.21 7.18 -1.08
N ALA A 7 7.70 8.40 -1.12
CA ALA A 7 7.40 9.07 -2.37
C ALA A 7 7.59 10.60 -2.31
N HIS A 8 8.18 11.16 -3.37
CA HIS A 8 8.18 12.59 -3.67
C HIS A 8 6.85 12.98 -4.35
N SER A 9 5.82 13.29 -3.54
CA SER A 9 4.47 13.59 -4.06
C SER A 9 4.45 14.83 -4.96
N GLU A 10 5.32 15.80 -4.71
CA GLU A 10 5.49 17.05 -5.46
C GLU A 10 5.81 16.84 -6.95
N ALA A 11 6.41 15.70 -7.29
CA ALA A 11 6.78 15.34 -8.66
C ALA A 11 5.83 14.31 -9.29
N CYS A 12 4.75 13.92 -8.62
CA CYS A 12 3.82 12.90 -9.12
C CYS A 12 2.94 13.45 -10.26
N SER A 13 2.86 12.74 -11.39
CA SER A 13 1.96 13.08 -12.50
C SER A 13 0.53 12.52 -12.39
N GLY A 14 0.27 11.67 -11.40
CA GLY A 14 -1.05 11.04 -11.24
C GLY A 14 -1.35 9.91 -12.23
N CYS A 15 -0.37 9.37 -12.97
CA CYS A 15 -0.58 8.35 -14.00
C CYS A 15 -1.12 7.00 -13.47
N LYS A 16 -0.99 6.73 -12.16
CA LYS A 16 -1.41 5.49 -11.49
C LYS A 16 -0.73 4.20 -11.99
N THR A 17 0.41 4.31 -12.67
CA THR A 17 1.20 3.12 -13.06
C THR A 17 1.59 2.28 -11.84
N CYS A 18 2.03 2.89 -10.75
CA CYS A 18 2.38 2.18 -9.52
C CYS A 18 1.21 1.35 -8.94
N GLN A 19 0.00 1.89 -9.00
CA GLN A 19 -1.23 1.21 -8.62
C GLN A 19 -1.54 0.02 -9.53
N LEU A 20 -1.38 0.19 -10.84
CA LEU A 20 -1.58 -0.87 -11.82
C LEU A 20 -0.56 -2.00 -11.64
N ILE A 21 0.72 -1.68 -11.42
CA ILE A 21 1.76 -2.69 -11.20
C ILE A 21 1.44 -3.54 -9.97
N CYS A 22 1.02 -2.94 -8.86
CA CYS A 22 0.56 -3.71 -7.69
C CYS A 22 -0.56 -4.70 -8.06
N ALA A 23 -1.54 -4.26 -8.86
CA ALA A 23 -2.65 -5.11 -9.28
C ALA A 23 -2.16 -6.29 -10.15
N LEU A 24 -1.24 -6.04 -11.07
CA LEU A 24 -0.67 -7.06 -11.95
C LEU A 24 0.17 -8.08 -11.16
N ILE A 25 0.99 -7.63 -10.23
CA ILE A 25 1.89 -8.48 -9.46
C ILE A 25 1.13 -9.35 -8.46
N HIS A 26 0.19 -8.79 -7.71
CA HIS A 26 -0.49 -9.51 -6.62
C HIS A 26 -1.79 -10.19 -7.05
N PHE A 27 -2.38 -9.77 -8.16
CA PHE A 27 -3.72 -10.24 -8.59
C PHE A 27 -3.77 -10.68 -10.06
N LYS A 28 -2.74 -10.38 -10.86
CA LYS A 28 -2.74 -10.61 -12.32
C LYS A 28 -3.91 -9.93 -13.02
N GLU A 29 -4.30 -8.75 -12.53
CA GLU A 29 -5.44 -7.99 -13.02
C GLU A 29 -5.04 -6.59 -13.50
N ASN A 30 -5.62 -6.17 -14.62
CA ASN A 30 -5.55 -4.78 -15.07
C ASN A 30 -6.58 -3.92 -14.32
N ASN A 31 -6.33 -3.67 -13.03
CA ASN A 31 -7.23 -2.88 -12.19
C ASN A 31 -6.45 -2.03 -11.17
N PRO A 32 -6.18 -0.75 -11.46
CA PRO A 32 -5.46 0.14 -10.55
C PRO A 32 -6.12 0.32 -9.18
N LYS A 33 -7.40 0.00 -9.01
CA LYS A 33 -8.07 0.04 -7.68
C LYS A 33 -7.61 -1.09 -6.76
N LYS A 34 -6.92 -2.11 -7.27
CA LYS A 34 -6.25 -3.16 -6.50
C LYS A 34 -4.79 -2.81 -6.13
N GLY A 35 -4.43 -1.53 -6.18
CA GLY A 35 -3.10 -1.06 -5.81
C GLY A 35 -2.87 -1.02 -4.29
N ALA A 36 -1.64 -1.32 -3.86
CA ALA A 36 -1.19 -1.23 -2.46
C ALA A 36 -0.54 0.14 -2.12
N ILE A 37 -0.72 1.11 -3.00
CA ILE A 37 -0.26 2.50 -2.95
C ILE A 37 -1.41 3.35 -3.48
N ILE A 38 -1.64 4.53 -2.91
CA ILE A 38 -2.81 5.34 -3.25
C ILE A 38 -2.36 6.66 -3.85
N VAL A 39 -2.77 6.94 -5.08
CA VAL A 39 -2.55 8.23 -5.74
C VAL A 39 -3.89 8.95 -5.88
N LYS A 40 -4.03 10.09 -5.19
CA LYS A 40 -5.22 10.94 -5.22
C LYS A 40 -4.84 12.34 -5.69
N SER A 41 -5.76 13.01 -6.39
CA SER A 41 -5.66 14.44 -6.67
C SER A 41 -5.67 15.21 -5.36
N ASN A 42 -4.79 16.19 -5.22
CA ASN A 42 -4.63 16.96 -4.00
C ASN A 42 -5.50 18.22 -3.97
N LEU A 43 -6.80 18.08 -4.25
CA LEU A 43 -7.70 19.24 -4.37
C LEU A 43 -7.97 19.91 -3.01
N PRO A 44 -8.06 21.26 -2.95
CA PRO A 44 -8.07 22.22 -4.08
C PRO A 44 -6.69 22.59 -4.64
N GLU A 45 -5.59 22.18 -4.01
CA GLU A 45 -4.25 22.46 -4.47
C GLU A 45 -3.90 21.70 -5.78
N PRO A 46 -3.01 22.24 -6.63
CA PRO A 46 -2.53 21.50 -7.78
C PRO A 46 -1.67 20.32 -7.35
N GLY A 47 -1.70 19.26 -8.14
CA GLY A 47 -0.85 18.07 -7.97
C GLY A 47 -1.55 16.87 -7.36
N PHE A 48 -0.74 15.90 -6.93
CA PHE A 48 -1.21 14.60 -6.45
C PHE A 48 -0.55 14.27 -5.12
N LYS A 49 -1.32 13.65 -4.23
CA LYS A 49 -0.84 13.08 -2.98
C LYS A 49 -0.67 11.58 -3.16
N ILE A 50 0.51 11.08 -2.81
CA ILE A 50 0.79 9.66 -2.71
C ILE A 50 0.71 9.24 -1.24
N THR A 51 -0.06 8.20 -0.95
CA THR A 51 -0.13 7.57 0.38
C THR A 51 0.51 6.20 0.32
N THR A 52 1.48 5.94 1.21
CA THR A 52 2.24 4.70 1.30
C THR A 52 2.18 4.13 2.72
N CYS A 53 2.50 2.84 2.87
CA CYS A 53 2.55 2.20 4.19
C CYS A 53 3.94 2.39 4.82
N THR A 54 3.97 2.93 6.04
CA THR A 54 5.19 3.16 6.84
C THR A 54 5.71 1.90 7.55
N GLN A 55 5.04 0.75 7.39
CA GLN A 55 5.37 -0.51 8.07
C GLN A 55 5.37 -0.39 9.62
N CYS A 56 4.53 0.47 10.18
CA CYS A 56 4.49 0.76 11.62
C CYS A 56 3.90 -0.35 12.51
N GLY A 57 3.18 -1.33 11.94
CA GLY A 57 2.65 -2.47 12.68
C GLY A 57 1.34 -2.27 13.42
N VAL A 58 0.77 -1.06 13.49
CA VAL A 58 -0.53 -0.80 14.17
C VAL A 58 -1.66 -1.70 13.62
N CYS A 59 -1.63 -2.01 12.33
CA CYS A 59 -2.58 -2.93 11.72
C CYS A 59 -2.53 -4.36 12.31
N ALA A 60 -1.34 -4.83 12.71
CA ALA A 60 -1.16 -6.16 13.28
C ALA A 60 -1.67 -6.23 14.71
N SER A 61 -1.42 -5.20 15.53
CA SER A 61 -1.87 -5.19 16.94
C SER A 61 -3.40 -5.19 17.11
N VAL A 62 -4.15 -4.74 16.09
CA VAL A 62 -5.62 -4.73 16.11
C VAL A 62 -6.25 -5.94 15.41
N CYS A 63 -5.46 -6.87 14.86
CA CYS A 63 -6.00 -8.00 14.11
C CYS A 63 -6.48 -9.11 15.06
N PRO A 64 -7.79 -9.39 15.17
CA PRO A 64 -8.33 -10.33 16.16
C PRO A 64 -8.00 -11.80 15.88
N VAL A 65 -7.55 -12.10 14.66
CA VAL A 65 -7.23 -13.46 14.18
C VAL A 65 -5.75 -13.59 13.80
N GLU A 66 -4.93 -12.61 14.18
CA GLU A 66 -3.47 -12.61 13.97
C GLU A 66 -3.08 -12.89 12.49
N ALA A 67 -3.90 -12.41 11.56
CA ALA A 67 -3.67 -12.58 10.12
C ALA A 67 -2.58 -11.65 9.58
N ILE A 68 -2.08 -10.69 10.37
CA ILE A 68 -1.02 -9.79 9.96
C ILE A 68 0.22 -10.09 10.79
N TYR A 69 1.31 -10.44 10.12
CA TYR A 69 2.56 -10.85 10.73
C TYR A 69 3.72 -10.02 10.20
N GLU A 70 4.79 -9.95 10.98
CA GLU A 70 6.02 -9.24 10.63
C GLU A 70 7.04 -10.25 10.09
N GLU A 71 7.68 -9.90 8.97
CA GLU A 71 8.79 -10.65 8.39
C GLU A 71 9.82 -9.67 7.82
N ASN A 72 11.04 -9.68 8.35
CA ASN A 72 12.17 -8.86 7.90
C ASN A 72 11.92 -7.34 7.89
N GLY A 73 11.25 -6.82 8.91
CA GLY A 73 10.83 -5.44 9.08
C GLY A 73 9.59 -5.06 8.26
N VAL A 74 8.87 -6.03 7.68
CA VAL A 74 7.73 -5.80 6.79
C VAL A 74 6.50 -6.51 7.31
N TYR A 75 5.40 -5.76 7.48
CA TYR A 75 4.13 -6.36 7.86
C TYR A 75 3.39 -6.87 6.63
N LYS A 76 2.97 -8.14 6.66
CA LYS A 76 2.27 -8.85 5.58
C LYS A 76 0.96 -9.44 6.08
N ILE A 77 0.04 -9.70 5.17
CA ILE A 77 -1.28 -10.26 5.47
C ILE A 77 -1.35 -11.70 4.97
N ASP A 78 -1.58 -12.64 5.88
CA ASP A 78 -2.05 -13.98 5.57
C ASP A 78 -3.52 -13.91 5.15
N ARG A 79 -3.74 -14.04 3.85
CA ARG A 79 -5.08 -13.93 3.25
C ARG A 79 -5.96 -15.13 3.60
N GLY A 80 -5.39 -16.27 3.96
CA GLY A 80 -6.13 -17.47 4.36
C GLY A 80 -6.69 -17.37 5.79
N LYS A 81 -6.00 -16.62 6.66
CA LYS A 81 -6.47 -16.33 8.03
C LYS A 81 -7.40 -15.13 8.12
N CYS A 82 -7.32 -14.20 7.17
CA CYS A 82 -8.07 -12.95 7.22
C CYS A 82 -9.58 -13.18 7.09
N ILE A 83 -10.34 -12.74 8.10
CA ILE A 83 -11.81 -12.85 8.13
C ILE A 83 -12.55 -11.63 7.53
N GLY A 84 -11.83 -10.68 6.93
CA GLY A 84 -12.46 -9.50 6.30
C GLY A 84 -13.15 -8.53 7.27
N CYS A 85 -12.77 -8.50 8.55
CA CYS A 85 -13.38 -7.60 9.55
C CYS A 85 -12.98 -6.12 9.39
N TYR A 86 -11.93 -5.84 8.63
CA TYR A 86 -11.41 -4.49 8.32
C TYR A 86 -10.99 -3.63 9.53
N ALA A 87 -10.82 -4.20 10.73
CA ALA A 87 -10.29 -3.48 11.89
C ALA A 87 -8.94 -2.80 11.59
N CYS A 88 -8.05 -3.49 10.85
CA CYS A 88 -6.77 -2.95 10.40
C CYS A 88 -6.88 -1.77 9.43
N VAL A 89 -7.98 -1.67 8.66
CA VAL A 89 -8.22 -0.54 7.76
C VAL A 89 -8.56 0.70 8.58
N SER A 90 -9.48 0.57 9.55
CA SER A 90 -9.88 1.67 10.42
C SER A 90 -8.77 2.14 11.35
N ALA A 91 -7.86 1.26 11.76
CA ALA A 91 -6.78 1.60 12.68
C ALA A 91 -5.52 2.16 11.99
N CYS A 92 -5.45 2.14 10.65
CA CYS A 92 -4.23 2.54 9.94
C CYS A 92 -4.02 4.06 10.01
N PRO A 93 -2.98 4.56 10.71
CA PRO A 93 -2.77 6.00 10.89
C PRO A 93 -2.46 6.71 9.56
N GLU A 94 -1.83 6.01 8.62
CA GLU A 94 -1.50 6.54 7.29
C GLU A 94 -2.66 6.45 6.29
N GLU A 95 -3.75 5.77 6.64
CA GLU A 95 -4.83 5.42 5.71
C GLU A 95 -4.35 4.62 4.48
N ALA A 96 -3.26 3.86 4.62
CA ALA A 96 -2.59 3.15 3.53
C ALA A 96 -3.18 1.77 3.18
N MET A 97 -4.20 1.32 3.92
CA MET A 97 -4.86 0.02 3.69
C MET A 97 -5.99 0.17 2.67
N VAL A 98 -6.01 -0.65 1.63
CA VAL A 98 -6.99 -0.53 0.53
C VAL A 98 -8.02 -1.65 0.60
N ARG A 99 -9.31 -1.30 0.56
CA ARG A 99 -10.41 -2.26 0.43
C ARG A 99 -10.81 -2.38 -1.04
N HIS A 100 -11.06 -3.61 -1.50
CA HIS A 100 -11.59 -3.86 -2.82
C HIS A 100 -12.75 -4.88 -2.72
N PRO A 101 -13.92 -4.66 -3.35
CA PRO A 101 -15.09 -5.54 -3.21
C PRO A 101 -14.86 -6.99 -3.64
N ALA A 102 -13.92 -7.21 -4.55
CA ALA A 102 -13.54 -8.55 -5.02
C ALA A 102 -12.57 -9.30 -4.07
N GLU A 103 -12.17 -8.70 -2.94
CA GLU A 103 -11.15 -9.24 -2.04
C GLU A 103 -11.63 -9.28 -0.59
N THR A 104 -11.56 -10.45 0.05
CA THR A 104 -11.86 -10.58 1.48
C THR A 104 -10.83 -9.83 2.33
N ALA A 105 -9.55 -10.08 2.09
CA ALA A 105 -8.46 -9.40 2.77
C ALA A 105 -8.23 -8.00 2.18
N PRO A 106 -7.97 -6.97 3.01
CA PRO A 106 -7.53 -5.68 2.50
C PRO A 106 -6.15 -5.81 1.83
N ILE A 107 -5.86 -4.89 0.93
CA ILE A 107 -4.62 -4.80 0.17
C ILE A 107 -3.67 -3.87 0.92
N LYS A 108 -2.45 -4.35 1.17
CA LYS A 108 -1.41 -3.64 1.90
C LYS A 108 -0.08 -3.79 1.15
N CYS A 109 0.76 -2.76 1.23
CA CYS A 109 2.12 -2.84 0.70
C CYS A 109 2.94 -3.85 1.50
N ASP A 110 3.48 -4.84 0.79
CA ASP A 110 4.38 -5.90 1.26
C ASP A 110 5.85 -5.61 0.95
N LEU A 111 6.15 -4.36 0.55
CA LEU A 111 7.48 -3.85 0.23
C LEU A 111 8.22 -4.62 -0.89
N CYS A 112 7.50 -5.27 -1.82
CA CYS A 112 8.12 -5.96 -2.96
C CYS A 112 8.94 -5.05 -3.89
N GLY A 113 8.63 -3.75 -3.95
CA GLY A 113 9.40 -2.77 -4.72
C GLY A 113 9.10 -2.73 -6.23
N GLU A 114 8.25 -3.62 -6.75
CA GLU A 114 7.95 -3.73 -8.18
C GLU A 114 7.40 -2.44 -8.81
N CYS A 115 6.77 -1.56 -8.05
CA CYS A 115 6.28 -0.29 -8.57
C CYS A 115 7.37 0.75 -8.86
N ILE A 116 8.58 0.59 -8.30
CA ILE A 116 9.67 1.57 -8.40
C ILE A 116 10.22 1.67 -9.83
N PRO A 117 10.61 0.57 -10.51
CA PRO A 117 11.21 0.65 -11.84
C PRO A 117 10.26 1.19 -12.92
N TYR A 118 8.94 1.10 -12.70
CA TYR A 118 7.92 1.58 -13.65
C TYR A 118 7.50 3.04 -13.40
N CYS A 119 8.04 3.69 -12.37
CA CYS A 119 7.81 5.10 -12.15
C CYS A 119 8.66 5.92 -13.11
N GLY A 120 8.10 6.34 -14.26
CA GLY A 120 8.81 7.15 -15.26
C GLY A 120 9.29 8.53 -14.78
N LEU A 121 8.90 8.95 -13.58
CA LEU A 121 9.34 10.19 -12.93
C LEU A 121 10.23 9.95 -11.71
N ASN A 122 10.57 8.69 -11.42
CA ASN A 122 11.44 8.29 -10.31
C ASN A 122 11.01 8.84 -8.93
N VAL A 123 9.71 9.02 -8.69
CA VAL A 123 9.23 9.61 -7.43
C VAL A 123 9.19 8.61 -6.28
N LEU A 124 9.29 7.31 -6.56
CA LEU A 124 9.16 6.23 -5.58
C LEU A 124 10.54 5.67 -5.20
N TYR A 125 10.76 5.43 -3.92
CA TYR A 125 12.03 4.89 -3.41
C TYR A 125 11.82 4.15 -2.08
N ILE A 126 12.79 3.32 -1.69
CA ILE A 126 12.79 2.67 -0.38
C ILE A 126 13.56 3.54 0.60
N ALA A 127 12.87 4.07 1.61
CA ALA A 127 13.47 4.78 2.71
C ALA A 127 13.94 3.82 3.81
N GLN A 128 14.90 4.26 4.62
CA GLN A 128 15.42 3.54 5.78
C GLN A 128 15.39 4.47 6.99
N VAL A 129 15.02 3.92 8.16
CA VAL A 129 15.10 4.58 9.48
C VAL A 129 16.06 3.82 10.39
#